data_AF-A0A377FU23-F1
#
_entry.id   AF-A0A377FU23-F1
#
_cell.length_a   1.000
_cell.length_b   1.000
_cell.length_c   1.000
_cell.angle_alpha   90.00
_cell.angle_beta   90.00
_cell.angle_gamma   90.00
#
_symmetry.space_group_name_H-M   'P 1'
#
loop_
_entity.id
_entity.type
_entity.pdbx_description
1 polymer ?
#
loop_
_entity_poly.entity_id
_entity_poly.type
_entity_poly.pdbx_seq_one_letter_code
_entity_poly.pdbx_strand_id
1 'polypeptide(L)'
;MASGKTHTRTNFVAIGALAVATPFIDLDVPLALLLGAIVGTLWLSPDLDLKSDAYFRWGPLRGFWLPYVKLMPHRSLFSHLPVLSDLIRIIYLGFPIVILLTFTPYEAATIAWLDANGLPFFLGLTFATTLHTALDYTSTFFKRAF
;
A
#
# COMPACT_ATOMS: atom_id res chain seq x y z
N MET A 1 -0.52 5.80 -18.49
CA MET A 1 -0.92 5.90 -17.09
C MET A 1 -2.42 6.05 -16.99
N ALA A 2 -3.01 5.26 -16.11
CA ALA A 2 -4.35 5.51 -15.61
C ALA A 2 -4.29 6.68 -14.61
N SER A 3 -5.42 7.31 -14.29
CA SER A 3 -5.41 8.41 -13.32
C SER A 3 -5.36 7.85 -11.89
N GLY A 4 -4.85 8.63 -10.92
CA GLY A 4 -4.90 8.26 -9.49
C GLY A 4 -6.32 7.91 -9.00
N LYS A 5 -7.35 8.57 -9.55
CA LYS A 5 -8.76 8.24 -9.30
C LYS A 5 -9.13 6.86 -9.85
N THR A 6 -8.64 6.49 -11.02
CA THR A 6 -8.86 5.17 -11.64
C THR A 6 -8.21 4.07 -10.82
N HIS A 7 -6.96 4.27 -10.36
CA HIS A 7 -6.27 3.33 -9.47
C HIS A 7 -7.05 3.12 -8.17
N THR A 8 -7.41 4.22 -7.50
CA THR A 8 -8.19 4.18 -6.25
C THR A 8 -9.50 3.42 -6.42
N ARG A 9 -10.28 3.72 -7.49
CA ARG A 9 -11.55 3.03 -7.77
C ARG A 9 -11.36 1.55 -8.05
N THR A 10 -10.38 1.20 -8.87
CA THR A 10 -10.09 -0.19 -9.24
C THR A 10 -9.75 -1.02 -8.00
N ASN A 11 -8.88 -0.49 -7.14
CA ASN A 11 -8.55 -1.17 -5.89
C ASN A 11 -9.76 -1.32 -4.98
N PHE A 12 -10.59 -0.29 -4.80
CA PHE A 12 -11.78 -0.42 -3.95
C PHE A 12 -12.80 -1.42 -4.47
N VAL A 13 -13.00 -1.51 -5.78
CA VAL A 13 -13.85 -2.54 -6.39
C VAL A 13 -13.28 -3.92 -6.11
N ALA A 14 -11.97 -4.12 -6.29
CA ALA A 14 -11.32 -5.40 -6.04
C ALA A 14 -11.34 -5.80 -4.55
N ILE A 15 -11.10 -4.84 -3.64
CA ILE A 15 -11.18 -5.04 -2.19
C ILE A 15 -12.61 -5.40 -1.78
N GLY A 16 -13.61 -4.69 -2.29
CA GLY A 16 -15.02 -4.96 -2.02
C GLY A 16 -15.45 -6.34 -2.54
N ALA A 17 -15.03 -6.69 -3.76
CA ALA A 17 -15.28 -8.01 -4.33
C ALA A 17 -14.63 -9.12 -3.49
N LEU A 18 -13.38 -8.93 -3.06
CA LEU A 18 -12.68 -9.89 -2.19
C LEU A 18 -13.43 -10.06 -0.86
N ALA A 19 -13.81 -8.96 -0.21
CA ALA A 19 -14.52 -8.99 1.08
C ALA A 19 -15.91 -9.67 0.97
N VAL A 20 -16.64 -9.42 -0.12
CA VAL A 20 -17.93 -10.07 -0.38
C VAL A 20 -17.74 -11.55 -0.72
N ALA A 21 -16.67 -11.92 -1.41
CA ALA A 21 -16.38 -13.30 -1.79
C ALA A 21 -15.92 -14.16 -0.60
N THR A 22 -15.25 -13.58 0.41
CA THR A 22 -14.73 -14.29 1.58
C THR A 22 -15.68 -15.33 2.19
N PRO A 23 -16.95 -15.04 2.52
CA PRO A 23 -17.85 -16.04 3.09
C PRO A 23 -18.29 -17.15 2.11
N PHE A 24 -17.98 -17.02 0.81
CA PHE A 24 -18.38 -17.95 -0.24
C PHE A 24 -17.20 -18.78 -0.80
N ILE A 25 -15.98 -18.52 -0.34
CA ILE A 25 -14.78 -19.25 -0.74
C ILE A 25 -14.21 -19.98 0.48
N ASP A 26 -13.66 -21.19 0.27
CA ASP A 26 -13.00 -21.97 1.32
C ASP A 26 -11.57 -21.46 1.55
N LEU A 27 -11.44 -20.15 1.74
CA LEU A 27 -10.20 -19.44 1.99
C LEU A 27 -10.46 -18.39 3.06
N ASP A 28 -9.75 -18.51 4.19
CA ASP A 28 -9.79 -17.49 5.22
C ASP A 28 -9.06 -16.24 4.73
N VAL A 29 -9.79 -15.12 4.63
CA VAL A 29 -9.23 -13.81 4.26
C VAL A 29 -9.19 -12.96 5.52
N PRO A 30 -8.02 -12.81 6.16
CA PRO A 30 -7.92 -12.08 7.42
C PRO A 30 -8.33 -10.62 7.24
N LEU A 31 -9.01 -10.05 8.23
CA LEU A 31 -9.35 -8.63 8.25
C LEU A 31 -8.11 -7.74 8.05
N ALA A 32 -6.96 -8.16 8.61
CA ALA A 32 -5.69 -7.48 8.44
C ALA A 32 -5.29 -7.31 6.96
N LEU A 33 -5.58 -8.29 6.10
CA LEU A 33 -5.32 -8.20 4.66
C LEU A 33 -6.19 -7.13 4.00
N LEU A 34 -7.48 -7.10 4.30
CA LEU A 34 -8.38 -6.07 3.77
C LEU A 34 -7.95 -4.66 4.23
N LEU A 35 -7.56 -4.52 5.50
CA LEU A 35 -7.03 -3.27 6.04
C LEU A 35 -5.72 -2.88 5.34
N GLY A 36 -4.81 -3.83 5.14
CA GLY A 36 -3.58 -3.62 4.37
C GLY A 36 -3.87 -3.11 2.96
N ALA A 37 -4.83 -3.72 2.25
CA ALA A 37 -5.20 -3.31 0.91
C ALA A 37 -5.81 -1.90 0.87
N ILE A 38 -6.63 -1.54 1.86
CA ILE A 38 -7.16 -0.17 2.00
C ILE A 38 -6.02 0.82 2.25
N VAL A 39 -5.10 0.50 3.17
CA VAL A 39 -3.96 1.36 3.50
C VAL A 39 -3.05 1.55 2.29
N GLY A 40 -2.75 0.48 1.56
CA GLY A 40 -1.96 0.49 0.33
C GLY A 40 -2.62 1.27 -0.79
N THR A 41 -3.96 1.29 -0.84
CA THR A 41 -4.69 2.09 -1.83
C THR A 41 -4.70 3.57 -1.47
N LEU A 42 -4.86 3.89 -0.19
CA LEU A 42 -5.11 5.26 0.24
C LEU A 42 -3.85 6.05 0.58
N TRP A 43 -2.95 5.48 1.40
CA TRP A 43 -1.81 6.19 1.98
C TRP A 43 -0.46 5.67 1.50
N LEU A 44 -0.35 4.37 1.25
CA LEU A 44 0.87 3.71 0.76
C LEU A 44 0.68 3.25 -0.69
N SER A 45 0.14 4.12 -1.55
CA SER A 45 0.01 3.86 -2.99
C SER A 45 1.36 4.03 -3.70
N PRO A 46 1.62 3.36 -4.85
CA PRO A 46 2.88 3.52 -5.59
C PRO A 46 3.16 4.98 -5.97
N ASP A 47 2.10 5.75 -6.26
CA ASP A 47 2.17 7.18 -6.59
C ASP A 47 2.56 8.06 -5.38
N LEU A 48 2.87 7.50 -4.21
CA LEU A 48 3.44 8.22 -3.07
C LEU A 48 4.86 8.76 -3.38
N ASP A 49 5.48 8.25 -4.45
CA ASP A 49 6.71 8.82 -5.04
C ASP A 49 6.47 10.19 -5.72
N LEU A 50 5.21 10.61 -5.87
CA LEU A 50 4.80 11.93 -6.35
C LEU A 50 4.02 12.71 -5.28
N LYS A 51 3.81 14.01 -5.52
CA LYS A 51 2.83 14.81 -4.77
C LYS A 51 1.39 14.48 -5.22
N SER A 52 1.00 13.23 -5.04
CA SER A 52 -0.29 12.66 -5.44
C SER A 52 -1.37 12.79 -4.35
N ASP A 53 -2.57 12.31 -4.63
CA ASP A 53 -3.64 12.20 -3.63
C ASP A 53 -3.18 11.39 -2.40
N ALA A 54 -2.40 10.32 -2.60
CA ALA A 54 -1.84 9.53 -1.51
C ALA A 54 -0.92 10.37 -0.61
N TYR A 55 -0.05 11.19 -1.21
CA TYR A 55 0.80 12.14 -0.49
C TYR A 55 -0.01 13.17 0.31
N PHE A 56 -1.06 13.75 -0.28
CA PHE A 56 -1.86 14.77 0.41
C PHE A 56 -2.78 14.20 1.50
N ARG A 57 -3.18 12.93 1.41
CA ARG A 57 -3.98 12.24 2.45
C ARG A 57 -3.26 12.08 3.79
N TRP A 58 -1.94 12.20 3.83
CA TRP A 58 -1.17 12.27 5.08
C TRP A 58 -1.36 13.58 5.84
N GLY A 59 -2.04 14.58 5.27
CA GLY A 59 -2.28 15.85 5.94
C GLY A 59 -0.96 16.55 6.30
N PRO A 60 -0.78 17.06 7.53
CA PRO A 60 0.49 17.64 7.97
C PRO A 60 1.68 16.66 7.96
N LEU A 61 1.43 15.36 8.18
CA LEU A 61 2.47 14.33 8.23
C LEU A 61 3.11 14.06 6.87
N ARG A 62 2.55 14.58 5.77
CA ARG A 62 3.14 14.47 4.41
C ARG A 62 4.56 15.04 4.32
N GLY A 63 4.95 15.93 5.23
CA GLY A 63 6.33 16.41 5.33
C GLY A 63 7.34 15.28 5.51
N PHE A 64 6.96 14.22 6.23
CA PHE A 64 7.76 13.01 6.41
C PHE A 64 8.06 12.28 5.09
N TRP A 65 7.17 12.38 4.11
CA TRP A 65 7.31 11.74 2.80
C TRP A 65 8.08 12.58 1.78
N LEU A 66 8.48 13.82 2.11
CA LEU A 66 9.25 14.67 1.19
C LEU A 66 10.58 14.05 0.75
N PRO A 67 11.39 13.42 1.63
CA PRO A 67 12.60 12.71 1.19
C PRO A 67 12.27 11.57 0.22
N TYR A 68 11.24 10.78 0.52
CA TYR A 68 10.78 9.70 -0.37
C TYR A 68 10.41 10.23 -1.76
N VAL A 69 9.58 11.27 -1.85
CA VAL A 69 9.19 11.92 -3.12
C VAL A 69 10.40 12.46 -3.91
N LYS A 70 11.43 12.96 -3.22
CA LYS A 70 12.62 13.52 -3.88
C LYS A 70 13.60 12.46 -4.38
N LEU A 71 13.71 11.34 -3.66
CA LEU A 71 14.72 10.31 -3.91
C LEU A 71 14.19 9.18 -4.79
N MET A 72 12.89 8.89 -4.72
CA MET A 72 12.32 7.72 -5.37
C MET A 72 11.93 8.04 -6.82
N PRO A 73 12.56 7.39 -7.84
CA PRO A 73 12.20 7.66 -9.22
C PRO A 73 10.83 7.10 -9.54
N HIS A 74 9.98 7.92 -10.18
CA HIS A 74 8.63 7.50 -10.53
C HIS A 74 8.62 6.30 -11.48
N ARG A 75 7.77 5.31 -11.19
CA ARG A 75 7.65 4.04 -11.94
C ARG A 75 8.94 3.21 -12.02
N SER A 76 9.85 3.37 -11.08
CA SER A 76 11.00 2.51 -10.95
C SER A 76 10.65 1.19 -10.24
N LEU A 77 11.57 0.23 -10.28
CA LEU A 77 11.46 -0.99 -9.47
C LEU A 77 11.30 -0.65 -7.97
N PHE A 78 11.86 0.46 -7.50
CA PHE A 78 11.83 0.82 -6.10
C PHE A 78 10.49 1.43 -5.63
N SER A 79 9.69 2.00 -6.54
CA SER A 79 8.37 2.56 -6.18
C SER A 79 7.18 1.74 -6.66
N HIS A 80 7.33 0.88 -7.67
CA HIS A 80 6.19 0.19 -8.30
C HIS A 80 6.29 -1.34 -8.35
N LEU A 81 7.45 -1.95 -8.05
CA LEU A 81 7.55 -3.41 -7.93
C LEU A 81 6.86 -3.83 -6.62
N PRO A 82 5.75 -4.60 -6.63
CA PRO A 82 4.87 -4.73 -5.46
C PRO A 82 5.59 -5.05 -4.14
N VAL A 83 6.23 -6.21 -4.05
CA VAL A 83 6.89 -6.64 -2.81
C VAL A 83 8.01 -5.67 -2.40
N LEU A 84 8.88 -5.27 -3.35
CA LEU A 84 10.02 -4.41 -3.03
C LEU A 84 9.60 -2.99 -2.60
N SER A 85 8.68 -2.38 -3.34
CA SER A 85 8.19 -1.03 -3.06
C SER A 85 7.38 -0.96 -1.77
N ASP A 86 6.60 -1.99 -1.45
CA ASP A 86 5.90 -2.10 -0.16
C ASP A 86 6.87 -2.29 1.00
N LEU A 87 7.91 -3.14 0.86
CA LEU A 87 8.96 -3.27 1.87
C LEU A 87 9.65 -1.94 2.15
N ILE A 88 10.03 -1.20 1.10
CA ILE A 88 10.68 0.11 1.27
C ILE A 88 9.77 1.07 2.03
N ARG A 89 8.50 1.18 1.66
CA ARG A 89 7.54 2.10 2.31
C ARG A 89 7.26 1.72 3.76
N ILE A 90 7.16 0.42 4.05
CA ILE A 90 6.97 -0.08 5.43
C ILE A 90 8.21 0.13 6.26
N ILE A 91 9.41 -0.14 5.75
CA ILE A 91 10.65 0.13 6.50
C ILE A 91 10.77 1.63 6.75
N TYR A 92 10.53 2.45 5.73
CA TYR A 92 10.61 3.91 5.83
C TYR A 92 9.66 4.46 6.90
N LEU A 93 8.39 4.04 6.90
CA LEU A 93 7.37 4.50 7.86
C LEU A 93 7.48 3.81 9.22
N GLY A 94 7.66 2.49 9.21
CA GLY A 94 7.56 1.62 10.37
C GLY A 94 8.79 1.68 11.28
N PHE A 95 10.00 1.86 10.72
CA PHE A 95 11.23 1.95 11.53
C PHE A 95 11.16 3.03 12.64
N PRO A 96 10.81 4.30 12.37
CA PRO A 96 10.68 5.29 13.43
C PRO A 96 9.54 4.98 14.40
N ILE A 97 8.43 4.39 13.93
CA ILE A 97 7.29 4.01 14.78
C ILE A 97 7.71 2.93 15.78
N VAL A 98 8.39 1.88 15.32
CA VAL A 98 8.87 0.79 16.18
C VAL A 98 9.83 1.34 17.24
N ILE A 99 10.77 2.20 16.86
CA ILE A 99 11.70 2.85 17.81
C ILE A 99 10.95 3.65 18.87
N LEU A 100 9.95 4.44 18.47
CA LEU A 100 9.18 5.26 19.41
C LEU A 100 8.33 4.43 20.38
N LEU A 101 7.92 3.24 19.97
CA LEU A 101 7.10 2.34 20.80
C LEU A 101 7.94 1.38 21.65
N THR A 102 9.22 1.20 21.32
CA THR A 102 10.15 0.41 22.13
C THR A 102 10.33 1.07 23.50
N PHE A 103 10.37 0.28 24.56
CA PHE A 103 10.44 0.73 25.96
C PHE A 103 9.22 1.50 26.46
N THR A 104 8.10 1.44 25.73
CA THR A 104 6.81 1.96 26.18
C THR A 104 5.91 0.82 26.66
N PRO A 105 4.86 1.09 27.46
CA PRO A 105 3.87 0.07 27.82
C PRO A 105 3.17 -0.60 26.62
N TYR A 106 3.31 -0.04 25.41
CA TYR A 106 2.69 -0.54 24.18
C TYR A 106 3.57 -1.52 23.40
N GLU A 107 4.82 -1.74 23.81
CA GLU A 107 5.78 -2.59 23.09
C GLU A 107 5.26 -4.01 22.89
N ALA A 108 4.86 -4.69 23.98
CA ALA A 108 4.37 -6.07 23.92
C ALA A 108 3.11 -6.21 23.06
N ALA A 109 2.18 -5.25 23.16
CA ALA A 109 0.98 -5.23 22.33
C ALA A 109 1.30 -5.02 20.85
N THR A 110 2.30 -4.19 20.55
CA THR A 110 2.77 -3.92 19.18
C THR A 110 3.37 -5.18 18.56
N ILE A 111 4.25 -5.88 19.29
CA ILE A 111 4.85 -7.15 18.85
C ILE A 111 3.77 -8.20 18.62
N ALA A 112 2.87 -8.40 19.59
CA ALA A 112 1.79 -9.38 19.45
C ALA A 112 0.87 -9.08 18.25
N TRP A 113 0.58 -7.80 17.98
CA TRP A 113 -0.20 -7.43 16.80
C TRP A 113 0.54 -7.73 15.50
N LEU A 114 1.84 -7.41 15.43
CA LEU A 114 2.67 -7.68 14.26
C LEU A 114 2.81 -9.18 13.99
N ASP A 115 3.01 -10.00 15.02
CA ASP A 115 3.10 -11.45 14.89
C ASP A 115 1.80 -12.06 14.35
N ALA A 116 0.65 -11.58 14.83
CA ALA A 116 -0.65 -12.09 14.41
C ALA A 116 -1.11 -11.53 13.05
N ASN A 117 -0.78 -10.28 12.71
CA ASN A 117 -1.42 -9.55 11.61
C ASN A 117 -0.45 -8.98 10.57
N GLY A 118 0.85 -8.96 10.84
CA GLY A 118 1.84 -8.28 10.01
C GLY A 118 1.92 -8.85 8.59
N LEU A 119 2.00 -10.18 8.46
CA LEU A 119 2.03 -10.85 7.16
C LEU A 119 0.74 -10.62 6.34
N PRO A 120 -0.48 -10.90 6.85
CA PRO A 120 -1.68 -10.65 6.07
C PRO A 120 -1.84 -9.17 5.71
N PHE A 121 -1.50 -8.25 6.62
CA PHE A 121 -1.50 -6.82 6.31
C PHE A 121 -0.53 -6.46 5.17
N PHE A 122 0.69 -7.02 5.19
CA PHE A 122 1.67 -6.87 4.12
C PHE A 122 1.17 -7.41 2.77
N LEU A 123 0.52 -8.57 2.77
CA LEU A 123 -0.09 -9.15 1.57
C LEU A 123 -1.20 -8.24 1.02
N GLY A 124 -1.97 -7.59 1.90
CA GLY A 124 -2.95 -6.57 1.54
C GLY A 124 -2.32 -5.38 0.81
N LEU A 125 -1.22 -4.83 1.34
CA LEU A 125 -0.47 -3.76 0.69
C LEU A 125 0.02 -4.20 -0.70
N THR A 126 0.61 -5.39 -0.77
CA THR A 126 1.14 -5.98 -2.02
C THR A 126 0.04 -6.19 -3.06
N PHE A 127 -1.16 -6.62 -2.63
CA PHE A 127 -2.33 -6.75 -3.49
C PHE A 127 -2.73 -5.41 -4.10
N ALA A 128 -2.84 -4.35 -3.29
CA ALA A 128 -3.18 -3.01 -3.75
C ALA A 128 -2.13 -2.44 -4.73
N THR A 129 -0.84 -2.65 -4.45
CA THR A 129 0.25 -2.25 -5.35
C THR A 129 0.23 -3.04 -6.66
N THR A 130 -0.03 -4.34 -6.60
CA THR A 130 -0.09 -5.21 -7.79
C THR A 130 -1.16 -4.74 -8.75
N LEU A 131 -2.37 -4.45 -8.25
CA LEU A 131 -3.46 -3.92 -9.06
C LEU A 131 -3.12 -2.55 -9.66
N HIS A 132 -2.52 -1.66 -8.86
CA HIS A 132 -2.10 -0.33 -9.31
C HIS A 132 -1.13 -0.44 -10.49
N THR A 133 -0.06 -1.21 -10.31
CA THR A 133 1.00 -1.37 -11.31
C THR A 133 0.51 -2.13 -12.55
N ALA A 134 -0.34 -3.16 -12.39
CA ALA A 134 -0.95 -3.86 -13.51
C ALA A 134 -1.85 -2.94 -14.36
N LEU A 135 -2.64 -2.07 -13.72
CA LEU A 135 -3.45 -1.08 -14.42
C LEU A 135 -2.59 -0.08 -15.19
N ASP A 136 -1.42 0.23 -14.66
CA ASP A 136 -0.48 1.15 -15.27
C ASP A 136 0.17 0.58 -16.54
N TYR A 137 0.54 -0.70 -16.52
CA TYR A 137 1.05 -1.39 -17.70
C TYR A 137 -0.03 -1.60 -18.76
N THR A 138 -1.22 -2.08 -18.37
CA THR A 138 -2.34 -2.31 -19.31
C THR A 138 -2.78 -1.01 -19.98
N SER A 139 -2.98 0.07 -19.23
CA SER A 139 -3.37 1.37 -19.81
C SER A 139 -2.30 1.94 -20.75
N THR A 140 -1.02 1.68 -20.48
CA THR A 140 0.08 2.14 -21.34
C THR A 140 0.18 1.29 -22.60
N PHE A 141 -0.03 -0.02 -22.51
CA PHE A 141 -0.07 -0.93 -23.64
C PHE A 141 -1.19 -0.58 -24.62
N PHE A 142 -2.43 -0.41 -24.13
CA PHE A 142 -3.56 -0.06 -24.99
C PHE A 142 -3.37 1.27 -25.74
N LYS A 143 -2.80 2.29 -25.07
CA LYS A 143 -2.49 3.59 -25.69
C LYS A 143 -1.39 3.54 -26.76
N ARG A 144 -0.60 2.46 -26.82
CA ARG A 144 0.47 2.27 -27.81
C ARG A 144 0.05 1.37 -28.96
N ALA A 145 -0.86 0.43 -28.70
CA ALA A 145 -1.32 -0.55 -29.68
C ALA A 145 -2.44 -0.02 -30.59
N PHE A 146 -3.18 0.99 -30.14
CA PHE A 146 -4.30 1.62 -30.84
C PHE A 146 -4.18 3.15 -30.75
#